data_AF-A0A363NQ19-F1
#
_entry.id   AF-A0A363NQ19-F1
#
_cell.length_a   1.000
_cell.length_b   1.000
_cell.length_c   1.000
_cell.angle_alpha   90.00
_cell.angle_beta   90.00
_cell.angle_gamma   90.00
#
_symmetry.space_group_name_H-M   'P 1'
#
loop_
_entity.id
_entity.type
_entity.pdbx_description
1 polymer ?
#
loop_
_entity_poly.entity_id
_entity_poly.type
_entity_poly.pdbx_seq_one_letter_code
_entity_poly.pdbx_strand_id
1 'polypeptide(L)'
;MNQKYIPVLPLEIAFYEINDKGYDPLKVIRDFWANYHINDCYDNIELVIEKYKYVVEVPNVFDANKKHTFFLDLLRLLVAYYQVHSHAIKLDDIGFSCFKVSEHYKEDLKITKRIHDFFGPAVNLP
;
A
#
# COMPACT_ATOMS: atom_id res chain seq x y z
N MET A 1 32.85 -10.17 10.99
CA MET A 1 31.70 -9.25 10.88
C MET A 1 31.17 -9.30 9.46
N ASN A 2 30.09 -10.04 9.20
CA ASN A 2 29.42 -10.01 7.90
C ASN A 2 28.38 -8.89 7.91
N GLN A 3 28.80 -7.67 7.57
CA GLN A 3 27.84 -6.62 7.21
C GLN A 3 27.18 -7.06 5.90
N LYS A 4 25.97 -7.63 6.00
CA LYS A 4 25.08 -7.80 4.85
C LYS A 4 24.77 -6.39 4.32
N TYR A 5 25.46 -5.98 3.27
CA TYR A 5 25.12 -4.76 2.55
C TYR A 5 23.70 -4.90 2.00
N ILE A 6 22.79 -4.05 2.48
CA ILE A 6 21.49 -3.86 1.85
C ILE A 6 21.78 -3.13 0.54
N PRO A 7 21.39 -3.67 -0.63
CA PRO A 7 21.55 -2.95 -1.88
C PRO A 7 20.70 -1.68 -1.81
N VAL A 8 21.35 -0.53 -1.61
CA VAL A 8 20.71 0.80 -1.52
C VAL A 8 20.36 1.34 -2.91
N LEU A 9 21.05 0.83 -3.94
CA LEU A 9 20.88 1.27 -5.32
C LEU A 9 19.42 1.28 -5.82
N PRO A 10 18.58 0.26 -5.57
CA PRO A 10 17.17 0.30 -6.00
C PRO A 10 16.36 1.41 -5.32
N LEU A 11 16.70 1.73 -4.07
CA LEU A 11 16.08 2.82 -3.31
C LEU A 11 16.50 4.18 -3.90
N GLU A 12 17.80 4.36 -4.15
CA GLU A 12 18.34 5.56 -4.79
C GLU A 12 17.70 5.77 -6.17
N ILE A 13 17.61 4.72 -6.98
CA ILE A 13 16.96 4.76 -8.30
C ILE A 13 15.51 5.26 -8.18
N ALA A 14 14.71 4.74 -7.25
CA ALA A 14 13.32 5.19 -7.07
C ALA A 14 13.21 6.69 -6.75
N PHE A 15 14.20 7.26 -6.03
CA PHE A 15 14.26 8.70 -5.77
C PHE A 15 14.83 9.50 -6.94
N TYR A 16 15.67 8.90 -7.79
CA TYR A 16 16.19 9.57 -8.99
C TYR A 16 15.18 9.62 -10.13
N GLU A 17 14.34 8.58 -10.26
CA GLU A 17 13.29 8.46 -11.29
C GLU A 17 12.38 9.69 -11.34
N ILE A 18 12.13 10.35 -10.20
CA ILE A 18 11.29 11.55 -10.11
C ILE A 18 11.81 12.75 -10.90
N ASN A 19 13.11 12.78 -11.18
CA ASN A 19 13.78 13.87 -11.89
C ASN A 19 13.91 13.58 -13.38
N ASP A 20 13.46 12.40 -13.84
CA ASP A 20 13.47 12.07 -15.25
C ASP A 20 12.44 12.92 -16.01
N LYS A 21 12.79 13.38 -17.22
CA LYS A 21 11.95 14.27 -18.03
C LYS A 21 10.63 13.63 -18.44
N GLY A 22 10.56 12.30 -18.43
CA GLY A 22 9.37 11.52 -18.74
C GLY A 22 8.60 11.02 -17.53
N TYR A 23 8.98 11.41 -16.31
CA TYR A 23 8.33 10.93 -15.10
C TYR A 23 6.89 11.47 -15.00
N ASP A 24 5.93 10.56 -14.90
CA ASP A 24 4.52 10.86 -14.70
C ASP A 24 4.05 10.20 -13.39
N PRO A 25 3.86 10.97 -12.30
CA PRO A 25 3.42 10.42 -11.02
C PRO A 25 2.01 9.80 -11.11
N LEU A 26 1.13 10.29 -11.99
CA LEU A 26 -0.21 9.73 -12.17
C LEU A 26 -0.14 8.36 -12.83
N LYS A 27 0.78 8.17 -13.78
CA LYS A 27 1.05 6.86 -14.39
C LYS A 27 1.57 5.87 -13.34
N VAL A 28 2.51 6.28 -12.49
CA VAL A 28 3.04 5.41 -11.41
C VAL A 28 1.91 4.97 -10.47
N ILE A 29 1.05 5.89 -10.05
CA ILE A 29 -0.11 5.57 -9.19
C ILE A 29 -1.06 4.60 -9.89
N ARG A 30 -1.38 4.85 -11.17
CA ARG A 30 -2.28 4.00 -11.96
C ARG A 30 -1.73 2.58 -12.14
N ASP A 31 -0.46 2.48 -12.52
CA ASP A 31 0.21 1.20 -12.76
C ASP A 31 0.30 0.38 -11.47
N PHE A 32 0.55 1.02 -10.32
CA PHE A 32 0.54 0.34 -9.03
C PHE A 32 -0.84 -0.29 -8.73
N TRP A 33 -1.92 0.49 -8.82
CA TRP A 33 -3.27 0.00 -8.51
C TRP A 33 -3.87 -0.92 -9.58
N ALA A 34 -3.27 -0.98 -10.77
CA ALA A 34 -3.57 -2.00 -11.76
C ALA A 34 -2.94 -3.37 -11.40
N ASN A 35 -1.82 -3.36 -10.67
CA ASN A 35 -1.04 -4.56 -10.36
C ASN A 35 -1.26 -5.10 -8.94
N TYR A 36 -1.66 -4.25 -7.99
CA TYR A 36 -1.81 -4.60 -6.58
C TYR A 36 -3.21 -4.24 -6.06
N HIS A 37 -3.88 -5.20 -5.42
CA HIS A 37 -5.09 -4.95 -4.66
C HIS A 37 -4.74 -4.43 -3.25
N ILE A 38 -5.66 -3.69 -2.63
CA ILE A 38 -5.43 -3.16 -1.27
C ILE A 38 -5.18 -4.27 -0.23
N ASN A 39 -5.80 -5.44 -0.43
CA ASN A 39 -5.58 -6.62 0.42
C ASN A 39 -4.15 -7.16 0.24
N ASP A 40 -3.63 -7.17 -0.98
CA ASP A 40 -2.24 -7.58 -1.22
C ASP A 40 -1.28 -6.65 -0.47
N CYS A 41 -1.60 -5.35 -0.40
CA CYS A 41 -0.82 -4.40 0.39
C CYS A 41 -0.88 -4.72 1.89
N TYR A 42 -2.08 -5.00 2.43
CA TYR A 42 -2.27 -5.36 3.83
C TYR A 42 -1.44 -6.61 4.18
N ASP A 43 -1.60 -7.69 3.42
CA ASP A 43 -0.94 -8.97 3.66
C ASP A 43 0.60 -8.82 3.62
N ASN A 44 1.13 -8.10 2.62
CA ASN A 44 2.57 -7.89 2.50
C ASN A 44 3.14 -7.03 3.64
N ILE A 45 2.40 -6.02 4.12
CA ILE A 45 2.82 -5.17 5.24
C ILE A 45 2.74 -5.95 6.56
N GLU A 46 1.65 -6.69 6.78
CA GLU A 46 1.46 -7.51 7.98
C GLU A 46 2.57 -8.54 8.12
N LEU A 47 2.91 -9.26 7.04
CA LEU A 47 4.01 -10.23 7.01
C LEU A 47 5.35 -9.63 7.45
N VAL A 48 5.63 -8.37 7.07
CA VAL A 48 6.88 -7.70 7.51
C VAL A 48 6.82 -7.33 8.98
N ILE A 49 5.67 -6.84 9.47
CA ILE A 49 5.48 -6.51 10.88
C ILE A 49 5.61 -7.76 11.76
N GLU A 50 4.99 -8.86 11.35
CA GLU A 50 5.07 -10.15 12.05
C GLU A 50 6.50 -10.68 12.07
N LYS A 51 7.22 -10.62 10.94
CA LYS A 51 8.63 -11.02 10.89
C LYS A 51 9.49 -10.20 11.86
N TYR A 52 9.26 -8.89 11.93
CA TYR A 52 9.98 -8.02 12.86
C TYR A 52 9.68 -8.36 14.32
N LYS A 53 8.42 -8.68 14.64
CA LYS A 53 7.97 -9.02 15.99
C LYS A 53 8.38 -10.42 16.46
N TYR A 54 8.35 -11.40 15.57
CA TYR A 54 8.43 -12.82 15.94
C TYR A 54 9.65 -13.56 15.36
N VAL A 55 10.54 -12.88 14.63
CA VAL A 55 11.75 -13.44 14.00
C VAL A 55 11.43 -14.72 13.21
N VAL A 56 10.41 -14.65 12.35
CA VAL A 56 9.99 -15.78 11.51
C VAL A 56 10.87 -15.84 10.25
N GLU A 57 11.41 -17.02 9.94
CA GLU A 57 12.18 -17.23 8.71
C GLU A 57 11.30 -17.05 7.46
N VAL A 58 11.82 -16.35 6.45
CA VAL A 58 11.10 -16.18 5.17
C VAL A 58 11.26 -17.47 4.37
N PRO A 59 10.17 -18.15 3.98
CA PRO A 59 10.28 -19.33 3.15
C PRO A 59 10.65 -18.89 1.74
N ASN A 60 11.76 -19.40 1.21
CA ASN A 60 12.15 -19.35 -0.21
C ASN A 60 12.65 -17.99 -0.78
N VAL A 61 13.76 -18.05 -1.53
CA VAL A 61 14.39 -16.92 -2.24
C VAL A 61 13.44 -16.27 -3.27
N PHE A 62 12.57 -17.08 -3.90
CA PHE A 62 11.57 -16.58 -4.84
C PHE A 62 10.54 -15.66 -4.18
N ASP A 63 10.16 -15.95 -2.93
CA ASP A 63 9.21 -15.15 -2.16
C ASP A 63 9.86 -13.84 -1.67
N ALA A 64 11.15 -13.92 -1.30
CA ALA A 64 11.94 -12.74 -0.94
C ALA A 64 12.10 -11.75 -2.10
N ASN A 65 12.32 -12.24 -3.33
CA ASN A 65 12.44 -11.38 -4.52
C ASN A 65 11.12 -10.68 -4.87
N LYS A 66 9.99 -11.41 -4.82
CA LYS A 66 8.66 -10.82 -5.03
C LYS A 66 8.33 -9.75 -3.99
N LYS A 67 8.65 -10.02 -2.72
CA LYS A 67 8.50 -9.04 -1.62
C LYS A 67 9.37 -7.81 -1.86
N HIS A 68 10.62 -7.99 -2.30
CA HIS A 68 11.50 -6.87 -2.59
C HIS A 68 10.94 -5.97 -3.70
N THR A 69 10.44 -6.56 -4.80
CA THR A 69 9.76 -5.80 -5.88
C THR A 69 8.54 -5.05 -5.35
N PHE A 70 7.67 -5.71 -4.56
CA PHE A 70 6.52 -5.05 -3.95
C PHE A 70 6.91 -3.81 -3.12
N PHE A 71 7.94 -3.91 -2.27
CA PHE A 71 8.36 -2.77 -1.44
C PHE A 71 8.98 -1.63 -2.25
N LEU A 72 9.67 -1.92 -3.35
CA LEU A 72 10.17 -0.88 -4.25
C LEU A 72 9.02 -0.18 -4.99
N ASP A 73 8.02 -0.93 -5.44
CA ASP A 73 6.84 -0.36 -6.09
C ASP A 73 6.00 0.46 -5.11
N LEU A 74 5.89 0.00 -3.84
CA LEU A 74 5.24 0.76 -2.77
C LEU A 74 5.98 2.06 -2.46
N LEU A 75 7.32 2.04 -2.44
CA LEU A 75 8.11 3.25 -2.25
C LEU A 75 7.88 4.25 -3.39
N ARG A 76 7.93 3.80 -4.65
CA ARG A 76 7.62 4.62 -5.82
C ARG A 76 6.22 5.23 -5.74
N LEU A 77 5.24 4.44 -5.29
CA LEU A 77 3.88 4.92 -5.07
C LEU A 77 3.82 6.07 -4.05
N LEU A 78 4.49 5.92 -2.90
CA LEU A 78 4.52 6.97 -1.86
C LEU A 78 5.16 8.27 -2.39
N VAL A 79 6.24 8.14 -3.15
CA VAL A 79 6.92 9.26 -3.78
C VAL A 79 6.03 9.94 -4.84
N ALA A 80 5.32 9.16 -5.65
CA ALA A 80 4.37 9.68 -6.63
C ALA A 80 3.21 10.43 -5.97
N TYR A 81 2.61 9.89 -4.90
CA TYR A 81 1.58 10.59 -4.14
C TYR A 81 2.09 11.88 -3.49
N TYR A 82 3.30 11.86 -2.94
CA TYR A 82 3.96 13.06 -2.43
C TYR A 82 4.07 14.12 -3.53
N GLN A 83 4.55 13.75 -4.73
CA GLN A 83 4.66 14.71 -5.83
C GLN A 83 3.31 15.26 -6.29
N VAL A 84 2.29 14.41 -6.46
CA VAL A 84 0.94 14.86 -6.81
C VAL A 84 0.44 15.90 -5.81
N HIS A 85 0.62 15.63 -4.52
CA HIS A 85 0.23 16.54 -3.46
C HIS A 85 1.03 17.85 -3.50
N SER A 86 2.36 17.77 -3.58
CA SER A 86 3.26 18.94 -3.61
C SER A 86 3.04 19.85 -4.81
N HIS A 87 2.66 19.29 -5.96
CA HIS A 87 2.42 20.05 -7.20
C HIS A 87 0.94 20.36 -7.43
N ALA A 88 0.07 20.05 -6.45
CA ALA A 88 -1.38 20.24 -6.55
C ALA A 88 -2.00 19.65 -7.83
N ILE A 89 -1.48 18.50 -8.28
CA ILE A 89 -1.99 17.79 -9.45
C ILE A 89 -3.34 17.16 -9.07
N LYS A 90 -4.34 17.32 -9.94
CA LYS A 90 -5.67 16.72 -9.72
C LYS A 90 -5.61 15.20 -9.92
N LEU A 91 -6.21 14.46 -9.00
CA LEU A 91 -6.32 12.99 -9.04
C LEU A 91 -7.62 12.51 -9.70
N ASP A 92 -8.47 13.44 -10.13
CA ASP A 92 -9.85 13.20 -10.55
C ASP A 92 -9.99 12.17 -11.68
N ASP A 93 -8.94 11.98 -12.50
CA ASP A 93 -8.89 11.05 -13.63
C ASP A 93 -8.29 9.67 -13.30
N ILE A 94 -7.87 9.43 -12.05
CA ILE A 94 -7.40 8.11 -11.62
C ILE A 94 -8.61 7.28 -11.18
N GLY A 95 -9.12 6.46 -12.09
CA GLY A 95 -10.05 5.39 -11.75
C GLY A 95 -9.34 4.34 -10.88
N PHE A 96 -9.48 4.47 -9.56
CA PHE A 96 -8.92 3.52 -8.61
C PHE A 96 -9.72 2.21 -8.63
N SER A 97 -9.22 1.21 -9.37
CA SER A 97 -9.74 -0.16 -9.34
C SER A 97 -9.60 -0.83 -7.96
N CYS A 98 -8.74 -0.29 -7.09
CA CYS A 98 -8.46 -0.84 -5.76
C CYS A 98 -9.65 -0.73 -4.79
N PHE A 99 -10.61 0.16 -5.05
CA PHE A 99 -11.85 0.28 -4.27
C PHE A 99 -12.98 -0.59 -4.83
N LYS A 100 -12.69 -1.65 -5.60
CA LYS A 100 -13.66 -2.75 -5.70
C LYS A 100 -13.82 -3.31 -4.29
N VAL A 101 -14.76 -2.71 -3.56
CA VAL A 101 -15.09 -3.07 -2.20
C VAL A 101 -15.33 -4.57 -2.19
N SER A 102 -14.39 -5.31 -1.59
CA SER A 102 -14.51 -6.75 -1.46
C SER A 102 -15.85 -7.03 -0.77
N GLU A 103 -16.53 -8.12 -1.13
CA GLU A 103 -17.79 -8.45 -0.46
C GLU A 103 -17.61 -8.52 1.06
N HIS A 104 -16.44 -8.99 1.52
CA HIS A 104 -16.01 -8.92 2.92
C HIS A 104 -16.05 -7.50 3.52
N TYR A 105 -15.49 -6.49 2.86
CA TYR A 105 -15.54 -5.12 3.38
C TYR A 105 -16.97 -4.57 3.42
N LYS A 106 -17.83 -4.97 2.47
CA LYS A 106 -19.27 -4.62 2.53
C LYS A 106 -19.97 -5.32 3.70
N GLU A 107 -19.61 -6.56 3.99
CA GLU A 107 -20.12 -7.32 5.13
C GLU A 107 -19.66 -6.72 6.46
N ASP A 108 -18.38 -6.37 6.58
CA ASP A 108 -17.83 -5.71 7.78
C ASP A 108 -18.46 -4.34 8.03
N LEU A 109 -18.70 -3.55 6.96
CA LEU A 109 -19.46 -2.32 7.05
C LEU A 109 -20.91 -2.56 7.50
N LYS A 110 -21.57 -3.60 6.97
CA LYS A 110 -22.93 -3.98 7.39
C LYS A 110 -22.96 -4.40 8.85
N ILE A 111 -21.99 -5.18 9.32
CA ILE A 111 -21.87 -5.63 10.71
C ILE A 111 -21.61 -4.42 11.62
N THR A 112 -20.65 -3.56 11.26
CA THR A 112 -20.33 -2.34 12.01
C THR A 112 -21.54 -1.41 12.10
N LYS A 113 -22.27 -1.22 11.01
CA LYS A 113 -23.52 -0.45 10.98
C LYS A 113 -24.57 -1.09 11.89
N ARG A 114 -24.73 -2.41 11.85
CA ARG A 114 -25.69 -3.13 12.72
C ARG A 114 -25.36 -2.99 14.20
N ILE A 115 -24.07 -3.03 14.56
CA ILE A 115 -23.60 -2.80 15.93
C ILE A 115 -23.89 -1.35 16.34
N HIS A 116 -23.55 -0.38 15.48
CA HIS A 116 -23.85 1.03 15.72
C HIS A 116 -25.36 1.28 15.91
N ASP A 117 -26.21 0.70 15.07
CA ASP A 117 -27.66 0.86 15.17
C ASP A 117 -28.24 0.15 16.41
N PHE A 118 -27.57 -0.89 16.91
CA PHE A 118 -27.97 -1.63 18.11
C PHE A 118 -27.57 -0.91 19.41
N PHE A 119 -26.38 -0.31 19.47
CA PHE A 119 -25.86 0.35 20.68
C PHE A 119 -26.01 1.88 20.68
N GLY A 120 -26.13 2.50 19.51
CA GLY A 120 -26.27 3.95 19.31
C GLY A 120 -27.55 4.58 19.91
N PRO A 121 -28.70 3.88 20.00
CA PRO A 121 -29.90 4.47 20.62
C PRO A 121 -29.81 4.61 22.15
N ALA A 122 -28.83 3.98 22.82
CA ALA A 122 -28.78 3.94 24.28
C ALA A 122 -28.25 5.23 24.95
N VAL A 123 -27.85 6.25 24.18
CA VAL A 123 -27.30 7.51 24.73
C VAL A 123 -28.33 8.66 24.76
N ASN A 124 -29.55 8.45 24.27
CA ASN A 124 -30.63 9.44 24.40
C ASN A 124 -31.88 8.80 25.02
N LEU A 125 -31.85 8.56 26.33
CA LEU A 125 -33.08 8.47 27.13
C LEU A 125 -33.33 9.84 27.80
N PRO A 126 -34.59 10.30 27.86
CA PRO A 126 -35.00 11.64 28.30
C PRO A 126 -34.68 11.96 29.76
#